data_AF-A0A8N1SCM0-F1
#
_entry.id   AF-A0A8N1SCM0-F1
#
_cell.length_a   1.000
_cell.length_b   1.000
_cell.length_c   1.000
_cell.angle_alpha   90.00
_cell.angle_beta   90.00
_cell.angle_gamma   90.00
#
_symmetry.space_group_name_H-M   'P 1'
#
loop_
_entity.id
_entity.type
_entity.pdbx_description
1 polymer ?
#
loop_
_entity_poly.entity_id
_entity_poly.type
_entity_poly.pdbx_seq_one_letter_code
_entity_poly.pdbx_strand_id
1 'polypeptide(L)' 'MKIIIAEEAPTKGRVQISGHNINTHMTEAFRQMGYCPQHDAQWKNITVREHLECYAAIRGVPWSEVD' A
#
# COMPACT_ATOMS: atom_id res chain seq x y z
N MET A 1 -11.20 -7.16 -3.30
CA MET A 1 -9.90 -7.35 -2.62
C MET A 1 -9.87 -6.83 -1.18
N LYS A 2 -11.01 -6.36 -0.62
CA LYS A 2 -11.10 -5.65 0.65
C LYS A 2 -10.46 -6.36 1.85
N ILE A 3 -10.59 -7.68 1.92
CA ILE A 3 -10.02 -8.48 3.01
C ILE A 3 -8.47 -8.54 2.93
N ILE A 4 -7.89 -8.62 1.73
CA ILE A 4 -6.44 -8.75 1.57
C ILE A 4 -5.72 -7.44 1.90
N ILE A 5 -6.32 -6.30 1.54
CA ILE A 5 -5.81 -4.96 1.86
C ILE A 5 -6.17 -4.50 3.28
N ALA A 6 -6.75 -5.39 4.11
CA ALA A 6 -7.20 -5.11 5.47
C ALA A 6 -8.24 -3.98 5.60
N GLU A 7 -8.99 -3.67 4.53
CA GLU A 7 -10.16 -2.78 4.61
C GLU A 7 -11.31 -3.45 5.37
N GLU A 8 -11.41 -4.78 5.29
CA GLU A 8 -12.39 -5.59 6.03
C GLU A 8 -11.72 -6.80 6.69
N ALA A 9 -12.17 -7.16 7.90
CA ALA A 9 -11.66 -8.35 8.58
C ALA A 9 -12.22 -9.64 7.93
N PRO A 10 -11.42 -10.72 7.85
CA PRO A 10 -11.93 -12.01 7.37
C PRO A 10 -12.96 -12.57 8.35
N THR A 11 -14.10 -13.06 7.84
CA THR A 11 -15.10 -13.74 8.67
C THR A 11 -14.59 -15.09 9.17
N LYS A 12 -13.79 -15.80 8.37
CA LYS A 12 -13.09 -17.05 8.69
C LYS A 12 -11.77 -17.13 7.91
N GLY A 13 -10.85 -17.96 8.38
CA GLY A 13 -9.56 -18.20 7.72
C GLY A 13 -8.50 -17.17 8.11
N ARG A 14 -7.44 -17.09 7.29
CA ARG A 14 -6.27 -16.24 7.51
C ARG A 14 -5.77 -15.71 6.17
N VAL A 15 -5.27 -14.48 6.17
CA VAL A 15 -4.53 -13.90 5.06
C VAL A 15 -3.05 -13.79 5.43
N GLN A 16 -2.18 -14.20 4.52
CA GLN A 16 -0.73 -14.04 4.65
C GLN A 16 -0.16 -13.42 3.39
N ILE A 17 0.82 -12.53 3.56
CA ILE A 17 1.51 -11.81 2.48
C ILE A 17 3.00 -11.97 2.75
N SER A 18 3.71 -12.58 1.80
CA SER A 18 5.11 -12.97 1.97
C SER A 18 5.40 -13.70 3.29
N GLY A 19 4.49 -14.61 3.69
CA GLY A 19 4.59 -15.36 4.95
C GLY A 19 4.10 -14.61 6.20
N HIS A 20 3.93 -13.29 6.14
CA HIS A 20 3.45 -12.48 7.26
C HIS A 20 1.93 -12.52 7.36
N ASN A 21 1.40 -12.86 8.54
CA ASN A 21 -0.04 -12.78 8.80
C ASN A 21 -0.44 -11.32 9.00
N ILE A 22 -1.42 -10.84 8.23
CA ILE A 22 -1.84 -9.43 8.24
C ILE A 22 -2.41 -8.97 9.58
N ASN A 23 -2.95 -9.88 10.40
CA ASN A 23 -3.51 -9.54 11.71
C ASN A 23 -2.44 -9.34 12.79
N THR A 24 -1.20 -9.81 12.57
CA THR A 24 -0.11 -9.74 13.57
C THR A 24 1.11 -8.99 13.09
N HIS A 25 1.39 -8.99 11.78
CA HIS A 25 2.57 -8.38 11.15
C HIS A 25 2.15 -7.56 9.93
N MET A 26 1.23 -6.62 10.15
CA MET A 26 0.58 -5.84 9.10
C MET A 26 1.58 -4.97 8.32
N THR A 27 2.50 -4.33 9.03
CA THR A 27 3.50 -3.43 8.44
C THR A 27 4.45 -4.19 7.52
N GLU A 28 4.95 -5.33 7.95
CA GLU A 28 5.87 -6.20 7.19
C GLU A 28 5.18 -6.81 5.98
N ALA A 29 3.91 -7.20 6.12
CA ALA A 29 3.07 -7.67 5.03
C ALA A 29 2.89 -6.57 3.96
N PHE A 30 2.46 -5.37 4.35
CA PHE A 30 2.14 -4.31 3.39
C PHE A 30 3.37 -3.62 2.78
N ARG A 31 4.53 -3.64 3.47
CA ARG A 31 5.80 -3.19 2.88
C ARG A 31 6.16 -3.96 1.61
N GLN A 32 5.76 -5.22 1.51
CA GLN A 32 6.08 -6.10 0.40
C GLN A 32 5.03 -6.10 -0.72
N MET A 33 3.99 -5.28 -0.62
CA MET A 33 2.94 -5.19 -1.64
C MET A 33 2.57 -3.75 -1.99
N GLY A 34 2.00 -3.58 -3.18
CA GLY A 34 1.28 -2.39 -3.62
C GLY A 34 -0.15 -2.74 -3.98
N TYR A 35 -1.05 -1.76 -3.95
CA TYR A 35 -2.44 -1.91 -4.35
C TYR A 35 -2.85 -0.76 -5.27
N CYS A 36 -3.46 -1.09 -6.41
CA CYS A 36 -4.09 -0.14 -7.30
C CYS A 36 -5.61 -0.39 -7.30
N PRO A 37 -6.44 0.59 -6.87
CA PRO A 37 -7.88 0.43 -6.86
C PRO A 37 -8.49 0.47 -8.27
N GLN A 38 -9.77 0.08 -8.39
CA GLN A 38 -10.51 0.15 -9.66
C GLN A 38 -10.87 1.59 -10.07
N HIS A 39 -10.99 2.49 -9.08
CA HIS A 39 -11.23 3.91 -9.31
C HIS A 39 -9.90 4.65 -9.38
N ASP A 40 -9.91 5.85 -9.96
CA ASP A 40 -8.72 6.69 -10.05
C ASP A 40 -8.26 7.16 -8.66
N ALA A 41 -7.03 6.79 -8.28
CA ALA A 41 -6.41 7.16 -7.01
C ALA A 41 -5.62 8.47 -7.09
N GLN A 42 -5.65 9.17 -8.22
CA GLN A 42 -4.92 10.43 -8.41
C GLN A 42 -5.47 11.55 -7.54
N TRP A 43 -4.56 12.31 -6.94
CA TRP A 43 -4.88 13.56 -6.25
C TRP A 43 -5.07 14.67 -7.27
N LYS A 44 -6.27 15.24 -7.33
CA LYS A 44 -6.70 16.16 -8.41
C LYS A 44 -6.01 17.53 -8.41
N ASN A 45 -5.38 17.91 -7.30
CA ASN A 45 -4.86 19.26 -7.08
C ASN A 45 -3.34 19.35 -7.21
N ILE A 46 -2.68 18.29 -7.69
CA ILE A 46 -1.24 18.23 -7.86
C ILE A 46 -0.89 17.56 -9.19
N THR A 47 0.33 17.77 -9.64
CA THR A 47 0.91 17.13 -10.82
C THR A 47 1.22 15.66 -10.56
N VAL A 48 1.39 14.90 -11.64
CA VAL A 48 1.81 13.48 -11.56
C VAL A 48 3.17 13.33 -10.85
N ARG A 49 4.10 14.27 -11.08
CA ARG A 49 5.41 14.29 -10.41
C ARG A 49 5.25 14.41 -8.90
N GLU A 50 4.50 15.41 -8.44
CA GLU A 50 4.24 15.62 -7.01
C GLU A 50 3.52 14.40 -6.38
N HIS A 51 2.60 13.76 -7.11
CA HIS A 51 1.96 12.53 -6.66
C HIS A 51 2.97 11.40 -6.41
N LEU A 52 3.90 11.18 -7.35
CA LEU A 52 4.93 10.16 -7.23
C LEU A 52 5.92 10.48 -6.11
N GLU A 53 6.35 11.74 -5.97
CA GLU A 53 7.22 12.19 -4.88
C GLU A 53 6.57 11.96 -3.51
N CYS A 54 5.30 12.36 -3.35
CA CYS A 54 4.54 12.10 -2.12
C CYS A 54 4.37 10.60 -1.84
N TYR A 55 4.03 9.80 -2.86
CA TYR A 55 3.88 8.35 -2.69
C TYR A 55 5.20 7.69 -2.29
N ALA A 56 6.32 8.08 -2.92
CA ALA A 56 7.67 7.60 -2.61
C ALA A 56 8.07 7.95 -1.16
N ALA A 57 7.79 9.17 -0.72
CA ALA A 57 8.04 9.60 0.66
C ALA A 57 7.23 8.78 1.67
N ILE A 58 5.94 8.51 1.42
CA ILE A 58 5.09 7.65 2.27
C ILE A 58 5.64 6.22 2.34
N ARG A 59 6.16 5.69 1.21
CA ARG A 59 6.77 4.36 1.15
C ARG A 59 8.19 4.30 1.74
N GLY A 60 8.77 5.45 2.09
CA GLY A 60 10.10 5.56 2.69
C GLY A 60 11.25 5.40 1.69
N VAL A 61 11.02 5.73 0.42
CA VAL A 61 12.09 5.77 -0.60
C VAL A 61 13.04 6.94 -0.32
N PRO A 62 14.36 6.74 -0.32
CA PRO A 62 15.31 7.84 -0.15
C PRO A 62 15.16 8.90 -1.24
N TRP A 63 15.24 10.17 -0.87
CA TRP A 63 15.08 11.29 -1.82
C TRP A 63 16.10 11.27 -2.97
N SER A 64 17.28 10.69 -2.75
CA SER A 64 18.29 10.50 -3.79
C SER A 64 17.89 9.49 -4.88
N GLU A 65 16.84 8.71 -4.65
CA GLU A 65 16.31 7.69 -5.58
C GLU A 65 14.97 8.13 -6.22
N VAL A 66 14.49 9.34 -5.90
CA VAL A 66 13.26 9.92 -6.46
C VAL A 66 13.65 10.98 -7.50
N ASP A 67 13.52 10.63 -8.78
CA ASP A 67 13.89 11.47 -9.96
C ASP A 67 12.74 12.30 -10.54
#